data_AF-A0A084GIL7-F1
#
_entry.id   AF-A0A084GIL7-F1
#
_cell.length_a   1.000
_cell.length_b   1.000
_cell.length_c   1.000
_cell.angle_alpha   90.00
_cell.angle_beta   90.00
_cell.angle_gamma   90.00
#
_symmetry.space_group_name_H-M   'P 1'
#
loop_
_entity.id
_entity.type
_entity.pdbx_description
1 polymer ?
#
loop_
_entity_poly.entity_id
_entity_poly.type
_entity_poly.pdbx_seq_one_letter_code
_entity_poly.pdbx_strand_id
1 'polypeptide(L)'
;MVPSKKELVNHLEEKMTNQDIGKIYNISFQKVIQLTKKYELNQNQLRKVNKLIVYMHMFNGKVVYIGSGLWYRCRRYTNRRNIEHKQLMKDGKIEYKIIAEFEDEEAARSLEQKLIKKYKSKGEATFNKQLK
;
A
#
# COMPACT_ATOMS: atom_id res chain seq x y z
N MET A 1 7.47 -21.21 11.39
CA MET A 1 8.59 -20.35 11.87
C MET A 1 8.02 -19.00 12.24
N VAL A 2 8.46 -18.35 13.32
CA VAL A 2 8.00 -16.99 13.68
C VAL A 2 9.07 -15.97 13.26
N PRO A 3 8.70 -14.74 12.87
CA PRO A 3 9.68 -13.73 12.50
C PRO A 3 10.51 -13.30 13.71
N SER A 4 11.79 -13.06 13.46
CA SER A 4 12.69 -12.35 14.37
C SER A 4 12.28 -10.88 14.52
N LYS A 5 12.86 -10.20 15.53
CA LYS A 5 12.68 -8.76 15.73
C LYS A 5 13.10 -7.96 14.48
N LYS A 6 14.22 -8.31 13.86
CA LYS A 6 14.76 -7.62 12.67
C LYS A 6 13.83 -7.77 11.48
N GLU A 7 13.34 -8.98 11.23
CA GLU A 7 12.38 -9.21 10.15
C GLU A 7 11.07 -8.46 10.37
N LEU A 8 10.55 -8.42 11.61
CA LEU A 8 9.36 -7.62 11.92
C LEU A 8 9.59 -6.13 11.66
N VAL A 9 10.74 -5.58 12.04
CA VAL A 9 11.09 -4.18 11.76
C VAL A 9 11.07 -3.92 10.25
N ASN A 10 11.78 -4.74 9.47
CA ASN A 10 11.84 -4.59 8.01
C ASN A 10 10.43 -4.63 7.39
N HIS A 11 9.61 -5.62 7.74
CA HIS A 11 8.24 -5.75 7.25
C HIS A 11 7.37 -4.54 7.59
N LEU A 12 7.53 -3.99 8.81
CA LEU A 12 6.79 -2.79 9.24
C LEU A 12 7.26 -1.53 8.49
N GLU A 13 8.55 -1.39 8.25
CA GLU A 13 9.13 -0.27 7.46
C GLU A 13 8.68 -0.32 6.00
N GLU A 14 8.57 -1.52 5.43
CA GLU A 14 7.96 -1.82 4.13
C GLU A 14 6.43 -1.66 4.11
N LYS A 15 5.85 -1.12 5.18
CA LYS A 15 4.42 -0.76 5.30
C LYS A 15 3.48 -1.97 5.23
N MET A 16 3.96 -3.16 5.59
CA MET A 16 3.13 -4.34 5.69
C MET A 16 2.19 -4.27 6.89
N THR A 17 0.95 -4.70 6.70
CA THR A 17 -0.01 -4.88 7.79
C THR A 17 0.33 -6.14 8.59
N ASN A 18 -0.21 -6.25 9.80
CA ASN A 18 -0.05 -7.48 10.59
C ASN A 18 -0.67 -8.70 9.90
N GLN A 19 -1.68 -8.50 9.03
CA GLN A 19 -2.26 -9.57 8.22
C GLN A 19 -1.30 -10.02 7.11
N ASP A 20 -0.63 -9.09 6.43
CA ASP A 20 0.34 -9.46 5.38
C ASP A 20 1.51 -10.24 5.99
N ILE A 21 2.05 -9.76 7.11
CA ILE A 21 3.12 -10.45 7.85
C ILE A 21 2.64 -11.83 8.30
N GLY A 22 1.42 -11.93 8.82
CA GLY A 22 0.84 -13.21 9.23
C GLY A 22 0.82 -14.24 8.10
N LYS A 23 0.46 -13.81 6.88
CA LYS A 23 0.46 -14.67 5.69
C LYS A 23 1.87 -15.19 5.34
N ILE A 24 2.90 -14.34 5.40
CA ILE A 24 4.30 -14.74 5.10
C ILE A 24 4.77 -15.87 6.02
N TYR A 25 4.49 -15.76 7.32
CA TYR A 25 4.99 -16.71 8.31
C TYR A 25 3.98 -17.82 8.66
N ASN A 26 2.84 -17.87 7.97
CA ASN A 26 1.71 -18.75 8.26
C ASN A 26 1.29 -18.71 9.75
N ILE A 27 1.11 -17.48 10.27
CA ILE A 27 0.65 -17.22 11.65
C ILE A 27 -0.53 -16.24 11.65
N SER A 28 -1.32 -16.25 12.73
CA SER A 28 -2.42 -15.30 12.88
C SER A 28 -1.92 -13.86 13.04
N PHE A 29 -2.73 -12.88 12.63
CA PHE A 29 -2.39 -11.46 12.84
C PHE A 29 -2.30 -11.12 14.34
N GLN A 30 -3.05 -11.82 15.20
CA GLN A 30 -2.96 -11.69 16.66
C GLN A 30 -1.58 -12.12 17.15
N LYS A 31 -0.99 -13.18 16.56
CA LYS A 31 0.38 -13.59 16.89
C LYS A 31 1.40 -12.52 16.51
N VAL A 32 1.23 -11.87 15.36
CA VAL A 32 2.07 -10.71 14.96
C VAL A 32 1.94 -9.58 15.98
N ILE A 33 0.73 -9.24 16.43
CA ILE A 33 0.50 -8.22 17.47
C ILE A 33 1.25 -8.60 18.76
N GLN A 34 1.14 -9.85 19.22
CA GLN A 34 1.86 -10.32 20.41
C GLN A 34 3.38 -10.17 20.25
N LEU A 35 3.93 -10.53 19.09
CA LEU A 35 5.37 -10.40 18.82
C LEU A 35 5.81 -8.93 18.80
N THR A 36 5.04 -8.04 18.18
CA THR A 36 5.39 -6.60 18.19
C THR A 36 5.37 -6.01 19.60
N LYS A 37 4.44 -6.44 20.46
CA LYS A 37 4.41 -6.06 21.89
C LYS A 37 5.61 -6.63 22.64
N LYS A 38 5.91 -7.92 22.45
CA LYS A 38 7.07 -8.61 23.06
C LYS A 38 8.39 -7.91 22.73
N TYR A 39 8.52 -7.37 21.52
CA TYR A 39 9.72 -6.66 21.07
C TYR A 39 9.67 -5.14 21.25
N GLU A 40 8.61 -4.63 21.89
CA GLU A 40 8.40 -3.20 22.18
C GLU A 40 8.45 -2.33 20.91
N LEU A 41 7.92 -2.83 19.80
CA LEU A 41 7.94 -2.14 18.52
C LEU A 41 6.78 -1.17 18.38
N ASN A 42 7.08 0.11 18.15
CA ASN A 42 6.08 1.09 17.74
C ASN A 42 5.74 0.93 16.26
N GLN A 43 4.70 0.14 15.97
CA GLN A 43 4.26 -0.13 14.60
C GLN A 43 3.89 1.12 13.81
N ASN A 44 3.31 2.13 14.44
CA ASN A 44 2.89 3.36 13.77
C ASN A 44 4.09 4.18 13.32
N GLN A 45 5.12 4.24 14.17
CA GLN A 45 6.37 4.91 13.86
C GLN A 45 7.13 4.20 12.75
N LEU A 46 7.29 2.88 12.84
CA LEU A 46 7.98 2.08 11.80
C LEU A 46 7.26 2.17 10.45
N ARG A 47 5.92 2.08 10.46
CA ARG A 47 5.11 2.31 9.26
C ARG A 47 5.01 3.78 8.86
N LYS A 48 5.56 4.74 9.62
CA LYS A 48 5.47 6.18 9.32
C LYS A 48 4.06 6.59 8.91
N VAL A 49 3.05 6.19 9.70
CA VAL A 49 1.62 6.23 9.29
C VAL A 49 1.09 7.63 8.98
N ASN A 50 1.78 8.67 9.43
CA ASN A 50 1.42 10.07 9.21
C ASN A 50 1.97 10.62 7.88
N LYS A 51 2.91 9.93 7.23
CA LYS A 51 3.44 10.36 5.93
C LYS A 51 2.45 10.07 4.82
N LEU A 52 2.46 10.94 3.81
CA LEU A 52 1.80 10.68 2.55
C LEU A 52 2.64 9.69 1.74
N ILE A 53 1.97 8.81 1.01
CA ILE A 53 2.60 7.87 0.09
C ILE A 53 2.02 8.06 -1.30
N VAL A 54 2.85 7.83 -2.31
CA VAL A 54 2.40 7.55 -3.67
C VAL A 54 2.49 6.05 -3.90
N TYR A 55 1.42 5.46 -4.43
CA TYR A 55 1.31 4.02 -4.59
C TYR A 55 0.69 3.64 -5.93
N MET A 56 0.95 2.41 -6.34
CA MET A 56 0.38 1.75 -7.52
C MET A 56 -0.44 0.54 -7.10
N HIS A 57 -1.50 0.31 -7.85
CA HIS A 57 -2.19 -0.97 -7.91
C HIS A 57 -1.86 -1.66 -9.20
N MET A 58 -1.50 -2.93 -9.09
CA MET A 58 -1.19 -3.78 -10.22
C MET A 58 -2.19 -4.92 -10.28
N PHE A 59 -2.59 -5.27 -11.50
CA PHE A 59 -3.44 -6.41 -11.79
C PHE A 59 -2.87 -7.12 -13.01
N ASN A 60 -2.60 -8.42 -12.90
CA ASN A 60 -1.98 -9.22 -13.95
C ASN A 60 -0.70 -8.56 -14.53
N GLY A 61 0.17 -8.05 -13.65
CA GLY A 61 1.43 -7.41 -14.03
C GLY A 61 1.31 -6.00 -14.64
N LYS A 62 0.10 -5.44 -14.79
CA LYS A 62 -0.12 -4.09 -15.34
C LYS A 62 -0.51 -3.10 -14.26
N VAL A 63 -0.04 -1.86 -14.35
CA VAL A 63 -0.51 -0.78 -13.47
C VAL A 63 -1.92 -0.40 -13.89
N VAL A 64 -2.89 -0.60 -12.99
CA VAL A 64 -4.29 -0.27 -13.24
C VAL A 64 -4.74 0.99 -12.51
N TYR A 65 -4.06 1.36 -11.43
CA TYR A 65 -4.34 2.59 -10.70
C TYR A 65 -3.09 3.14 -10.03
N ILE A 66 -2.99 4.47 -9.98
CA ILE A 66 -2.01 5.23 -9.22
C ILE A 66 -2.77 6.15 -8.28
N GLY A 67 -2.32 6.28 -7.04
CA GLY A 67 -2.92 7.20 -6.09
C GLY A 67 -1.92 7.74 -5.10
N SER A 68 -2.33 8.80 -4.40
CA SER A 68 -1.62 9.35 -3.26
C SER A 68 -2.49 9.39 -2.00
N GLY A 69 -1.85 9.46 -0.83
CA GLY A 69 -2.48 9.71 0.46
C GLY A 69 -1.82 8.97 1.62
N LEU A 70 -2.46 8.95 2.79
CA LEU A 70 -1.93 8.23 3.96
C LEU A 70 -1.73 6.73 3.68
N TRP A 71 -0.82 6.09 4.42
CA TRP A 71 -0.36 4.72 4.19
C TRP A 71 -1.48 3.69 3.98
N TYR A 72 -2.57 3.76 4.75
CA TYR A 72 -3.68 2.81 4.69
C TYR A 72 -4.55 2.99 3.45
N ARG A 73 -4.48 4.15 2.77
CA ARG A 73 -5.36 4.47 1.65
C ARG A 73 -5.13 3.56 0.46
N CYS A 74 -3.94 2.99 0.26
CA CYS A 74 -3.71 2.04 -0.82
C CYS A 74 -4.62 0.81 -0.69
N ARG A 75 -4.86 0.34 0.53
CA ARG A 75 -5.64 -0.88 0.83
C ARG A 75 -7.15 -0.65 1.03
N ARG A 76 -7.60 0.60 1.14
CA ARG A 76 -9.01 0.92 1.43
C ARG A 76 -9.88 0.88 0.17
N TYR A 77 -10.56 -0.25 -0.05
CA TYR A 77 -11.45 -0.43 -1.21
C TYR A 77 -12.75 0.38 -1.12
N THR A 78 -13.25 0.68 0.08
CA THR A 78 -14.57 1.32 0.29
C THR A 78 -14.72 2.67 -0.41
N ASN A 79 -13.60 3.37 -0.65
CA ASN A 79 -13.58 4.72 -1.20
C ASN A 79 -13.28 4.72 -2.71
N ARG A 80 -13.19 3.55 -3.36
CA ARG A 80 -12.98 3.45 -4.81
C ARG A 80 -14.29 3.69 -5.54
N ARG A 81 -14.23 4.62 -6.51
CA ARG A 81 -15.38 4.98 -7.36
C ARG A 81 -15.56 4.01 -8.54
N ASN A 82 -14.46 3.45 -9.04
CA ASN A 82 -14.52 2.43 -10.09
C ASN A 82 -14.94 1.09 -9.46
N ILE A 83 -16.04 0.51 -9.94
CA ILE A 83 -16.66 -0.71 -9.39
C ILE A 83 -15.76 -1.92 -9.56
N GLU A 84 -15.17 -2.09 -10.74
CA GLU A 84 -14.24 -3.19 -11.03
C GLU A 84 -13.01 -3.10 -10.12
N HIS A 85 -12.41 -1.91 -10.01
CA HIS A 85 -11.29 -1.67 -9.10
C HIS A 85 -11.64 -2.02 -7.65
N LYS A 86 -12.81 -1.59 -7.18
CA LYS A 86 -13.32 -1.89 -5.84
C LYS A 86 -13.45 -3.40 -5.62
N GLN A 87 -14.01 -4.11 -6.61
CA GLN A 87 -14.22 -5.55 -6.54
C GLN A 87 -12.89 -6.32 -6.54
N LEU A 88 -11.96 -5.98 -7.43
CA LEU A 88 -10.63 -6.59 -7.47
C LEU A 88 -9.85 -6.40 -6.16
N MET A 89 -9.94 -5.22 -5.54
CA MET A 89 -9.33 -4.98 -4.23
C MET A 89 -9.99 -5.83 -3.13
N LYS A 90 -11.33 -5.93 -3.14
CA LYS A 90 -12.09 -6.72 -2.17
C LYS A 90 -11.75 -8.21 -2.27
N ASP A 91 -11.57 -8.71 -3.48
CA ASP A 91 -11.22 -10.10 -3.77
C ASP A 91 -9.72 -10.40 -3.55
N GLY A 92 -8.93 -9.40 -3.16
CA GLY A 92 -7.49 -9.57 -2.94
C GLY A 92 -6.67 -9.82 -4.20
N LYS A 93 -7.20 -9.47 -5.38
CA LYS A 93 -6.55 -9.66 -6.69
C LYS A 93 -5.65 -8.51 -7.11
N ILE A 94 -5.62 -7.43 -6.33
CA ILE A 94 -4.77 -6.27 -6.56
C ILE A 94 -3.48 -6.41 -5.77
N GLU A 95 -2.35 -6.27 -6.45
CA GLU A 95 -1.05 -6.07 -5.83
C GLU A 95 -0.82 -4.58 -5.57
N TYR A 96 -0.16 -4.26 -4.47
CA TYR A 96 0.10 -2.89 -4.04
C TYR A 96 1.60 -2.64 -4.04
N LYS A 97 2.03 -1.52 -4.62
CA LYS A 97 3.43 -1.08 -4.57
C LYS A 97 3.51 0.36 -4.10
N ILE A 98 4.26 0.61 -3.04
CA ILE A 98 4.57 1.98 -2.59
C ILE A 98 5.78 2.47 -3.39
N ILE A 99 5.69 3.69 -3.89
CA ILE A 99 6.66 4.28 -4.81
C ILE A 99 7.54 5.30 -4.08
N ALA A 100 6.93 6.13 -3.24
CA ALA A 100 7.63 7.17 -2.50
C ALA A 100 6.81 7.62 -1.28
N GLU A 101 7.51 8.21 -0.31
CA GLU A 101 6.95 8.87 0.88
C GLU A 101 7.16 10.38 0.78
N PHE A 102 6.22 11.16 1.30
CA PHE A 102 6.24 12.63 1.29
C PHE A 102 5.73 13.17 2.63
N GLU A 103 6.28 14.31 3.04
CA GLU A 103 5.74 15.12 4.14
C GLU A 103 4.64 16.06 3.63
N ASP A 104 4.72 16.47 2.37
CA ASP A 104 3.87 17.49 1.75
C ASP A 104 2.91 16.90 0.70
N GLU A 105 1.68 17.40 0.67
CA GLU A 105 0.65 16.92 -0.26
C GLU A 105 0.94 17.34 -1.70
N GLU A 106 1.43 18.56 -1.92
CA GLU A 106 1.71 19.06 -3.27
C GLU A 106 2.79 18.20 -3.96
N ALA A 107 3.86 17.86 -3.24
CA ALA A 107 4.91 16.96 -3.73
C ALA A 107 4.37 15.56 -4.08
N ALA A 108 3.53 14.99 -3.22
CA ALA A 108 2.91 13.68 -3.47
C ALA A 108 1.97 13.73 -4.70
N ARG A 109 1.18 14.79 -4.83
CA ARG A 109 0.25 15.03 -5.96
C ARG A 109 0.99 15.23 -7.28
N SER A 110 2.09 15.97 -7.26
CA SER A 110 2.93 16.20 -8.43
C SER A 110 3.48 14.88 -8.98
N LEU A 111 4.03 14.01 -8.10
CA LEU A 111 4.49 12.69 -8.53
C LEU A 111 3.33 11.80 -9.00
N GLU A 112 2.20 11.78 -8.29
CA GLU A 112 0.99 11.04 -8.68
C GLU A 112 0.58 11.39 -10.12
N GLN A 113 0.44 12.68 -10.44
CA GLN A 113 0.05 13.14 -11.78
C GLN A 113 1.08 12.76 -12.84
N LYS A 114 2.38 12.93 -12.55
CA LYS A 114 3.48 12.54 -13.45
C LYS A 114 3.42 11.05 -13.80
N LEU A 115 3.19 10.20 -12.79
CA LEU A 115 3.06 8.76 -12.99
C LEU A 115 1.79 8.41 -13.76
N ILE A 116 0.65 9.02 -13.44
CA ILE A 116 -0.60 8.80 -14.17
C ILE A 116 -0.40 9.09 -15.66
N LYS A 117 0.20 10.24 -16.00
CA LYS A 117 0.49 10.60 -17.40
C LYS A 117 1.40 9.57 -18.07
N LYS A 118 2.48 9.14 -17.39
CA LYS A 118 3.44 8.15 -17.89
C LYS A 118 2.82 6.77 -18.16
N TYR A 119 1.93 6.30 -17.30
CA TYR A 119 1.32 4.97 -17.47
C TYR A 119 0.13 5.02 -18.43
N LYS A 120 -0.64 6.11 -18.45
CA LYS A 120 -1.70 6.30 -19.46
C LYS A 120 -1.16 6.32 -20.88
N SER A 121 0.01 6.92 -21.12
CA SER A 121 0.63 6.89 -22.45
C SER A 121 1.02 5.48 -22.92
N LYS A 122 0.94 4.47 -22.05
CA LYS A 122 1.17 3.05 -22.35
C LYS A 122 -0.12 2.21 -22.39
N GLY A 123 -1.29 2.85 -22.29
CA GLY A 123 -2.57 2.15 -22.13
C GLY A 123 -2.79 1.55 -20.74
N GLU A 124 -2.01 1.96 -19.75
CA GLU A 124 -2.14 1.56 -18.34
C GLU A 124 -2.87 2.64 -17.51
N ALA A 125 -2.95 2.44 -16.18
CA ALA A 125 -3.67 3.30 -15.24
C ALA A 125 -5.15 3.49 -15.63
N THR A 126 -5.78 2.42 -16.10
CA THR A 126 -7.14 2.38 -16.65
C THR A 126 -8.22 2.81 -15.66
N PHE A 127 -7.98 2.65 -14.35
CA PHE A 127 -8.91 3.07 -13.30
C PHE A 127 -8.71 4.53 -12.86
N ASN A 128 -7.63 5.20 -13.27
CA ASN A 128 -7.48 6.64 -13.04
C ASN A 128 -8.39 7.41 -14.00
N LYS A 129 -9.27 8.27 -13.46
CA LYS A 129 -10.11 9.18 -14.25
C LYS A 129 -9.30 9.88 -15.33
N GLN A 130 -9.87 10.04 -16.53
CA GLN A 130 -9.26 10.84 -17.58
C GLN A 130 -8.92 12.23 -17.02
N LEU A 131 -7.65 12.61 -17.20
CA LEU A 131 -7.24 14.00 -16.96
C LEU A 131 -7.89 14.76 -18.11
N LYS A 132 -8.88 15.60 -17.81
CA LYS A 132 -9.45 16.52 -18.79
C LYS A 132 -8.43 17.57 -19.16
#